data_AF-A0AA88EDG1-F1
#
_entry.id   AF-A0AA88EDG1-F1
#
_cell.length_a   1.000
_cell.length_b   1.000
_cell.length_c   1.000
_cell.angle_alpha   90.00
_cell.angle_beta   90.00
_cell.angle_gamma   90.00
#
_symmetry.space_group_name_H-M   'P 1'
#
loop_
_entity.id
_entity.type
_entity.pdbx_description
1 polymer ?
#
loop_
_entity_poly.entity_id
_entity_poly.type
_entity_poly.pdbx_seq_one_letter_code
_entity_poly.pdbx_strand_id
1 'polypeptide(L)'
;MIGLADNKLNVFTSTPITQDASASAYQIMSYFLLDETMAKRTNLIQSSDGKIQDIYSFFLEELKEFMKAELGNNLSTIVSNLLTRKIVKGIFMPIIYGKTLMSTASDLKDHLSHFITHKECFDVASVCFKFWKTKYQGMECLIRLIRHIGWIASARDCPVFYRVPYFTTVQDYMIMEAINIWVYDKLHKKRRRVTLRVSSSKRDRRKTEISTFVNFIHQRDAHIAMSVVEDMLFIGAPIYTVHDNFITTAQYSHYVPIIYSGVIRKMGPPLSILNEFSRVA
;
A
#
# COMPACT_ATOMS: atom_id res chain seq x y z
N MET A 1 -49.74 -13.31 3.24
CA MET A 1 -48.78 -12.39 3.90
C MET A 1 -47.51 -13.11 4.40
N ILE A 2 -47.15 -14.28 3.86
CA ILE A 2 -46.00 -15.11 4.30
C ILE A 2 -44.83 -15.02 3.29
N GLY A 3 -45.11 -14.91 1.98
CA GLY A 3 -44.08 -14.87 0.93
C GLY A 3 -43.27 -13.56 0.79
N LEU A 4 -43.70 -12.46 1.41
CA LEU A 4 -42.92 -11.19 1.40
C LEU A 4 -41.84 -11.15 2.48
N ALA A 5 -42.00 -11.91 3.56
CA ALA A 5 -41.01 -12.02 4.63
C ALA A 5 -39.86 -12.96 4.24
N ASP A 6 -40.19 -14.12 3.64
CA ASP A 6 -39.19 -15.08 3.14
C ASP A 6 -38.32 -14.51 2.02
N ASN A 7 -38.89 -13.71 1.12
CA ASN A 7 -38.13 -13.05 0.06
C ASN A 7 -37.15 -12.00 0.61
N LYS A 8 -37.53 -11.25 1.64
CA LYS A 8 -36.60 -10.31 2.30
C LYS A 8 -35.48 -11.05 3.02
N LEU A 9 -35.80 -12.14 3.73
CA LEU A 9 -34.82 -12.93 4.46
C LEU A 9 -33.78 -13.56 3.52
N ASN A 10 -34.22 -14.09 2.37
CA ASN A 10 -33.32 -14.63 1.33
C ASN A 10 -32.43 -13.56 0.68
N VAL A 11 -32.91 -12.33 0.51
CA VAL A 11 -32.09 -11.23 -0.01
C VAL A 11 -30.98 -10.85 1.00
N PHE A 12 -31.28 -10.81 2.30
CA PHE A 12 -30.27 -10.51 3.33
C PHE A 12 -29.17 -11.57 3.44
N THR A 13 -29.50 -12.85 3.23
CA THR A 13 -28.54 -13.96 3.32
C THR A 13 -27.75 -14.19 2.03
N SER A 14 -28.20 -13.67 0.89
CA SER A 14 -27.53 -13.87 -0.41
C SER A 14 -26.89 -12.62 -1.01
N THR A 15 -27.19 -11.42 -0.50
CA THR A 15 -26.61 -10.18 -1.02
C THR A 15 -25.18 -9.99 -0.50
N PRO A 16 -24.16 -9.96 -1.38
CA PRO A 16 -22.79 -9.66 -0.99
C PRO A 16 -22.66 -8.17 -0.66
N ILE A 17 -22.11 -7.87 0.51
CA ILE A 17 -21.69 -6.55 0.94
C ILE A 17 -20.17 -6.51 0.90
N THR A 18 -19.64 -5.48 0.26
CA THR A 18 -18.19 -5.25 0.12
C THR A 18 -17.75 -4.16 1.10
N GLN A 19 -16.61 -4.39 1.76
CA GLN A 19 -16.04 -3.49 2.76
C GLN A 19 -14.53 -3.42 2.55
N ASP A 20 -14.06 -2.25 2.14
CA ASP A 20 -12.66 -1.95 1.83
C ASP A 20 -11.96 -1.32 3.05
N ALA A 21 -10.79 -1.84 3.41
CA ALA A 21 -9.93 -1.19 4.41
C ALA A 21 -9.25 0.03 3.77
N SER A 22 -9.90 1.18 3.88
CA SER A 22 -9.44 2.42 3.25
C SER A 22 -8.01 2.76 3.65
N ALA A 23 -7.10 2.76 2.67
CA ALA A 23 -5.70 3.13 2.87
C ALA A 23 -4.97 2.21 3.89
N SER A 24 -5.17 0.90 3.77
CA SER A 24 -4.57 -0.18 4.57
C SER A 24 -3.09 0.04 4.97
N ALA A 25 -2.22 0.45 4.03
CA ALA A 25 -0.82 0.76 4.35
C ALA A 25 -0.67 1.86 5.42
N TYR A 26 -1.49 2.91 5.38
CA TYR A 26 -1.47 3.97 6.38
C TYR A 26 -2.02 3.50 7.73
N GLN A 27 -3.01 2.60 7.73
CA GLN A 27 -3.50 1.95 8.95
C GLN A 27 -2.37 1.13 9.60
N ILE A 28 -1.67 0.30 8.83
CA ILE A 28 -0.53 -0.49 9.30
C ILE A 28 0.59 0.42 9.81
N MET A 29 0.93 1.49 9.08
CA MET A 29 1.94 2.45 9.51
C MET A 29 1.55 3.17 10.80
N SER A 30 0.28 3.56 10.95
CA SER A 30 -0.21 4.19 12.18
C SER A 30 -0.06 3.27 13.40
N TYR A 31 -0.31 1.97 13.22
CA TYR A 31 -0.08 0.97 14.24
C TYR A 31 1.41 0.86 14.60
N PHE A 32 2.32 0.78 13.61
CA PHE A 32 3.75 0.66 13.90
C PHE A 32 4.35 1.89 14.57
N LEU A 33 3.83 3.06 14.25
CA LEU A 33 4.27 4.33 14.83
C LEU A 33 3.53 4.71 16.12
N LEU A 34 2.50 3.94 16.50
CA LEU A 34 1.55 4.31 17.55
C LEU A 34 0.96 5.72 17.33
N ASP A 35 0.73 6.08 16.06
CA ASP A 35 0.22 7.39 15.65
C ASP A 35 -1.31 7.39 15.71
N GLU A 36 -1.84 7.83 16.84
CA GLU A 36 -3.28 7.92 17.09
C GLU A 36 -3.99 8.86 16.09
N THR A 37 -3.32 9.96 15.69
CA THR A 37 -3.92 10.93 14.76
C THR A 37 -4.11 10.30 13.40
N MET A 38 -3.09 9.61 12.90
CA MET A 38 -3.19 8.90 11.63
C MET A 38 -4.21 7.75 11.71
N ALA A 39 -4.20 6.98 12.81
CA ALA A 39 -5.14 5.88 13.00
C ALA A 39 -6.60 6.34 12.96
N LYS A 40 -6.91 7.53 13.51
CA LYS A 40 -8.23 8.17 13.38
C LYS A 40 -8.52 8.61 11.94
N ARG A 41 -7.56 9.26 11.27
CA ARG A 41 -7.71 9.72 9.87
C ARG A 41 -7.93 8.58 8.88
N THR A 42 -7.47 7.38 9.19
CA THR A 42 -7.66 6.15 8.40
C THR A 42 -8.81 5.27 8.89
N ASN A 43 -9.61 5.74 9.85
CA ASN A 43 -10.72 4.99 10.46
C ASN A 43 -10.32 3.68 11.17
N LEU A 44 -9.03 3.50 11.50
CA LEU A 44 -8.58 2.35 12.30
C LEU A 44 -9.08 2.51 13.75
N ILE A 45 -9.06 3.74 14.26
CA ILE A 45 -9.77 4.14 15.48
C ILE A 45 -11.02 4.88 15.04
N GLN A 46 -12.19 4.42 15.49
CA GLN A 46 -13.46 5.05 15.14
C GLN A 46 -13.52 6.49 15.68
N SER A 47 -14.06 7.39 14.86
CA SER A 47 -14.32 8.75 15.28
C SER A 47 -15.43 8.79 16.33
N SER A 48 -15.27 9.63 17.36
CA SER A 48 -16.28 9.83 18.40
C SER A 48 -17.60 10.41 17.87
N ASP A 49 -17.55 11.12 16.74
CA ASP A 49 -18.72 11.72 16.10
C ASP A 49 -19.39 10.81 15.05
N GLY A 50 -18.89 9.58 14.88
CA GLY A 50 -19.39 8.61 13.91
C GLY A 50 -19.13 8.96 12.45
N LYS A 51 -18.41 10.04 12.15
CA LYS A 51 -18.11 10.44 10.76
C LYS A 51 -16.92 9.65 10.22
N ILE A 52 -17.10 9.14 9.00
CA ILE A 52 -16.05 8.51 8.22
C ILE A 52 -15.03 9.57 7.84
N GLN A 53 -13.77 9.29 8.16
CA GLN A 53 -12.62 10.11 7.84
C GLN A 53 -12.04 9.69 6.48
N ASP A 54 -11.42 10.65 5.80
CA ASP A 54 -10.76 10.40 4.51
C ASP A 54 -9.37 11.03 4.48
N ILE A 55 -8.36 10.21 4.75
CA ILE A 55 -6.95 10.60 4.77
C ILE A 55 -6.52 11.43 3.54
N TYR A 56 -7.02 11.10 2.34
CA TYR A 56 -6.62 11.80 1.12
C TYR A 56 -7.23 13.20 1.03
N SER A 57 -8.37 13.45 1.68
CA SER A 57 -8.91 14.79 1.83
C SER A 57 -8.07 15.62 2.81
N PHE A 58 -7.60 15.02 3.91
CA PHE A 58 -6.65 15.69 4.80
C PHE A 58 -5.33 16.03 4.11
N PHE A 59 -4.77 15.09 3.33
CA PHE A 59 -3.57 15.35 2.54
C PHE A 59 -3.78 16.46 1.52
N LEU A 60 -4.95 16.51 0.87
CA LEU A 60 -5.25 17.56 -0.11
C LEU A 60 -5.20 18.96 0.51
N GLU A 61 -5.88 19.15 1.64
CA GLU A 61 -5.95 20.46 2.28
C GLU A 61 -4.58 20.89 2.85
N GLU A 62 -3.89 19.99 3.55
CA GLU A 62 -2.53 20.26 4.07
C GLU A 62 -1.52 20.51 2.93
N LEU A 63 -1.62 19.77 1.83
CA LEU A 63 -0.73 19.94 0.68
C LEU A 63 -0.95 21.30 -0.01
N LYS A 64 -2.20 21.75 -0.17
CA LYS A 64 -2.49 23.07 -0.76
C LYS A 64 -1.86 24.18 0.06
N GLU A 65 -1.96 24.12 1.39
CA GLU A 65 -1.31 25.09 2.28
C GLU A 65 0.21 25.06 2.12
N PHE A 66 0.81 23.86 2.09
CA PHE A 66 2.24 23.70 1.90
C PHE A 66 2.74 24.22 0.54
N MET A 67 1.99 23.95 -0.54
CA MET A 67 2.32 24.40 -1.89
C MET A 67 2.31 25.92 -2.04
N LYS A 68 1.44 26.63 -1.32
CA LYS A 68 1.41 28.10 -1.32
C LYS A 68 2.72 28.70 -0.78
N ALA A 69 3.38 28.02 0.15
CA ALA A 69 4.64 28.46 0.73
C ALA A 69 5.88 28.09 -0.12
N GLU A 70 5.79 27.01 -0.90
CA GLU A 70 6.94 26.39 -1.55
C GLU A 70 7.01 26.59 -3.08
N LEU A 71 5.87 26.82 -3.73
CA LEU A 71 5.80 27.08 -5.17
C LEU A 71 5.58 28.57 -5.43
N GLY A 72 6.06 29.06 -6.58
CA GLY A 72 5.77 30.43 -7.01
C GLY A 72 4.26 30.68 -7.12
N ASN A 73 3.80 31.88 -6.73
CA ASN A 73 2.39 32.24 -6.57
C ASN A 73 1.46 31.83 -7.73
N ASN A 74 1.91 31.96 -8.98
CA ASN A 74 1.10 31.59 -10.15
C ASN A 74 0.93 30.07 -10.24
N LEU A 75 2.02 29.32 -10.10
CA LEU A 75 1.99 27.86 -10.18
C LEU A 75 1.24 27.23 -9.01
N SER A 76 1.46 27.73 -7.78
CA SER A 76 0.76 27.25 -6.59
C SER A 76 -0.76 27.43 -6.71
N THR A 77 -1.21 28.57 -7.24
CA THR A 77 -2.63 28.87 -7.44
C THR A 77 -3.26 27.94 -8.49
N ILE A 78 -2.62 27.79 -9.64
CA ILE A 78 -3.10 26.91 -10.73
C ILE A 78 -3.20 25.47 -10.22
N VAL A 79 -2.14 24.95 -9.61
CA VAL A 79 -2.08 23.56 -9.15
C VAL A 79 -3.07 23.32 -8.01
N SER A 80 -3.17 24.23 -7.03
CA SER A 80 -4.10 24.09 -5.90
C SER A 80 -5.56 24.01 -6.34
N ASN A 81 -5.93 24.70 -7.42
CA ASN A 81 -7.29 24.66 -7.97
C ASN A 81 -7.58 23.37 -8.75
N LEU A 82 -6.55 22.75 -9.34
CA LEU A 82 -6.67 21.52 -10.13
C LEU A 82 -6.52 20.25 -9.29
N LEU A 83 -5.87 20.34 -8.12
CA LEU A 83 -5.71 19.20 -7.23
C LEU A 83 -7.06 18.72 -6.70
N THR A 84 -7.35 17.46 -6.98
CA THR A 84 -8.50 16.75 -6.46
C THR A 84 -8.05 15.63 -5.54
N ARG A 85 -8.98 15.13 -4.71
CA ARG A 85 -8.77 13.93 -3.89
C ARG A 85 -8.22 12.75 -4.72
N LYS A 86 -8.70 12.58 -5.96
CA LYS A 86 -8.25 11.49 -6.85
C LYS A 86 -6.77 11.63 -7.23
N ILE A 87 -6.33 12.85 -7.57
CA ILE A 87 -4.92 13.12 -7.90
C ILE A 87 -4.05 12.92 -6.65
N VAL A 88 -4.47 13.46 -5.50
CA VAL A 88 -3.75 13.30 -4.22
C VAL A 88 -3.62 11.83 -3.83
N LYS A 89 -4.69 11.04 -3.96
CA LYS A 89 -4.64 9.59 -3.79
C LYS A 89 -3.63 8.95 -4.75
N GLY A 90 -3.66 9.32 -6.03
CA GLY A 90 -2.71 8.83 -7.05
C GLY A 90 -1.23 9.17 -6.76
N ILE A 91 -0.97 10.22 -5.99
CA ILE A 91 0.38 10.61 -5.57
C ILE A 91 0.80 9.87 -4.30
N PHE A 92 0.03 10.01 -3.20
CA PHE A 92 0.48 9.55 -1.89
C PHE A 92 0.24 8.06 -1.66
N MET A 93 -0.80 7.46 -2.26
CA MET A 93 -1.01 6.01 -2.13
C MET A 93 0.18 5.22 -2.70
N PRO A 94 0.80 5.59 -3.84
CA PRO A 94 1.99 4.89 -4.31
C PRO A 94 3.31 5.33 -3.65
N ILE A 95 3.42 6.56 -3.13
CA ILE A 95 4.66 7.05 -2.47
C ILE A 95 5.03 6.16 -1.28
N ILE A 96 4.04 5.75 -0.48
CA ILE A 96 4.29 4.84 0.65
C ILE A 96 4.91 3.52 0.17
N TYR A 97 4.52 3.04 -1.02
CA TYR A 97 5.07 1.85 -1.66
C TYR A 97 6.35 2.10 -2.48
N GLY A 98 7.02 3.23 -2.26
CA GLY A 98 8.32 3.51 -2.87
C GLY A 98 8.26 4.05 -4.30
N LYS A 99 7.12 4.60 -4.74
CA LYS A 99 7.06 5.32 -6.03
C LYS A 99 8.09 6.44 -6.07
N THR A 100 8.74 6.61 -7.22
CA THR A 100 9.80 7.60 -7.40
C THR A 100 9.25 8.96 -7.83
N LEU A 101 10.01 10.01 -7.55
CA LEU A 101 9.69 11.38 -7.98
C LEU A 101 9.43 11.46 -9.49
N MET A 102 10.28 10.83 -10.31
CA MET A 102 10.13 10.83 -11.77
C MET A 102 8.83 10.15 -12.21
N SER A 103 8.48 9.03 -11.59
CA SER A 103 7.22 8.34 -11.90
C SER A 103 6.02 9.18 -11.47
N THR A 104 6.06 9.84 -10.31
CA THR A 104 5.01 10.76 -9.87
C THR A 104 4.88 11.98 -10.79
N ALA A 105 6.00 12.53 -11.27
CA ALA A 105 5.97 13.63 -12.24
C ALA A 105 5.33 13.21 -13.57
N SER A 106 5.57 11.98 -14.02
CA SER A 106 4.90 11.41 -15.20
C SER A 106 3.39 11.27 -15.01
N ASP A 107 2.95 10.74 -13.87
CA ASP A 107 1.52 10.67 -13.55
C ASP A 107 0.86 12.05 -13.50
N LEU A 108 1.55 13.04 -12.92
CA LEU A 108 1.06 14.41 -12.87
C LEU A 108 0.95 15.00 -14.28
N LYS A 109 1.89 14.69 -15.17
CA LYS A 109 1.82 15.09 -16.57
C LYS A 109 0.54 14.55 -17.22
N ASP A 110 0.21 13.29 -17.01
CA ASP A 110 -0.99 12.68 -17.61
C ASP A 110 -2.30 13.35 -17.16
N HIS A 111 -2.29 13.99 -15.98
CA HIS A 111 -3.45 14.71 -15.44
C HIS A 111 -3.43 16.22 -15.69
N LEU A 112 -2.25 16.84 -15.77
CA LEU A 112 -2.09 18.31 -15.71
C LEU A 112 -1.38 18.89 -16.94
N SER A 113 -1.01 18.09 -17.95
CA SER A 113 -0.24 18.56 -19.12
C SER A 113 -0.91 19.68 -19.91
N HIS A 114 -2.23 19.81 -19.82
CA HIS A 114 -2.97 20.90 -20.46
C HIS A 114 -2.81 22.25 -19.74
N PHE A 115 -2.37 22.24 -18.48
CA PHE A 115 -2.32 23.41 -17.60
C PHE A 115 -0.90 23.82 -17.21
N ILE A 116 0.01 22.86 -17.11
CA ILE A 116 1.39 23.09 -16.70
C ILE A 116 2.37 22.30 -17.57
N THR A 117 3.60 22.79 -17.66
CA THR A 117 4.69 22.17 -18.41
C THR A 117 5.23 20.93 -17.71
N HIS A 118 6.02 20.13 -18.44
CA HIS A 118 6.69 18.96 -17.87
C HIS A 118 7.67 19.33 -16.74
N LYS A 119 8.37 20.47 -16.86
CA LYS A 119 9.27 20.96 -15.83
C LYS A 119 8.48 21.30 -14.56
N GLU A 120 7.35 22.00 -14.72
CA GLU A 120 6.48 22.33 -13.59
C GLU A 120 5.86 21.07 -12.95
N CYS A 121 5.54 20.02 -13.72
CA CYS A 121 5.12 18.73 -13.16
C CYS A 121 6.20 18.13 -12.24
N PHE A 122 7.47 18.24 -12.63
CA PHE A 122 8.59 17.80 -11.80
C PHE A 122 8.75 18.66 -10.53
N ASP A 123 8.58 19.97 -10.63
CA ASP A 123 8.64 20.88 -9.48
C ASP A 123 7.50 20.59 -8.49
N VAL A 124 6.28 20.38 -8.98
CA VAL A 124 5.12 19.98 -8.17
C VAL A 124 5.36 18.62 -7.50
N ALA A 125 5.86 17.62 -8.24
CA ALA A 125 6.22 16.33 -7.67
C ALA A 125 7.28 16.48 -6.56
N SER A 126 8.30 17.31 -6.79
CA SER A 126 9.35 17.59 -5.81
C SER A 126 8.78 18.17 -4.52
N VAL A 127 7.83 19.11 -4.62
CA VAL A 127 7.12 19.67 -3.46
C VAL A 127 6.26 18.63 -2.75
N CYS A 128 5.58 17.73 -3.46
CA CYS A 128 4.84 16.62 -2.83
C CYS A 128 5.75 15.70 -2.00
N PHE A 129 6.95 15.36 -2.51
CA PHE A 129 7.93 14.57 -1.77
C PHE A 129 8.51 15.34 -0.58
N LYS A 130 8.76 16.65 -0.74
CA LYS A 130 9.22 17.51 0.36
C LYS A 130 8.16 17.61 1.47
N PHE A 131 6.90 17.80 1.08
CA PHE A 131 5.75 17.77 2.00
C PHE A 131 5.71 16.48 2.79
N TRP A 132 5.75 15.33 2.10
CA TRP A 132 5.72 14.01 2.74
C TRP A 132 6.82 13.86 3.79
N LYS A 133 8.07 14.16 3.42
CA LYS A 133 9.23 14.03 4.32
C LYS A 133 9.17 14.98 5.52
N THR A 134 8.63 16.17 5.33
CA THR A 134 8.59 17.21 6.36
C THR A 134 7.42 16.99 7.31
N LYS A 135 6.22 16.74 6.79
CA LYS A 135 4.99 16.61 7.57
C LYS A 135 4.84 15.22 8.18
N TYR A 136 5.25 14.17 7.46
CA TYR A 136 5.10 12.76 7.86
C TYR A 136 6.47 12.11 8.12
N GLN A 137 7.35 12.83 8.80
CA GLN A 137 8.72 12.41 9.07
C GLN A 137 8.79 11.03 9.77
N GLY A 138 7.89 10.75 10.71
CA GLY A 138 7.83 9.45 11.39
C GLY A 138 7.65 8.28 10.42
N MET A 139 6.79 8.44 9.40
CA MET A 139 6.58 7.44 8.36
C MET A 139 7.83 7.25 7.51
N GLU A 140 8.46 8.35 7.08
CA GLU A 140 9.71 8.31 6.33
C GLU A 140 10.83 7.62 7.13
N CYS A 141 10.95 7.90 8.43
CA CYS A 141 11.92 7.28 9.32
C CYS A 141 11.71 5.76 9.41
N LEU A 142 10.46 5.30 9.58
CA LEU A 142 10.16 3.87 9.64
C LEU A 142 10.39 3.17 8.29
N ILE A 143 10.02 3.80 7.18
CA ILE A 143 10.33 3.30 5.83
C ILE A 143 11.84 3.11 5.68
N ARG A 144 12.63 4.13 6.04
CA ARG A 144 14.09 4.08 5.95
C ARG A 144 14.69 3.02 6.87
N LEU A 145 14.20 2.88 8.10
CA LEU A 145 14.64 1.86 9.04
C LEU A 145 14.50 0.46 8.44
N ILE A 146 13.30 0.13 7.94
CA ILE A 146 13.02 -1.18 7.35
C ILE A 146 13.85 -1.42 6.08
N ARG A 147 14.06 -0.39 5.25
CA ARG A 147 14.95 -0.48 4.09
C ARG A 147 16.40 -0.71 4.47
N HIS A 148 16.90 -0.07 5.53
CA HIS A 148 18.26 -0.28 6.01
C HIS A 148 18.49 -1.71 6.48
N ILE A 149 17.49 -2.35 7.11
CA ILE A 149 17.55 -3.77 7.46
C ILE A 149 17.76 -4.63 6.19
N GLY A 150 16.96 -4.39 5.14
CA GLY A 150 17.11 -5.08 3.86
C GLY A 150 18.45 -4.84 3.16
N TRP A 151 18.97 -3.61 3.26
CA TRP A 151 20.31 -3.28 2.75
C TRP A 151 21.41 -4.05 3.51
N ILE A 152 21.35 -4.11 4.84
CA ILE A 152 22.33 -4.84 5.66
C ILE A 152 22.34 -6.33 5.30
N ALA A 153 21.15 -6.95 5.23
CA ALA A 153 20.98 -8.34 4.82
C ALA A 153 21.64 -8.62 3.47
N SER A 154 21.31 -7.80 2.47
CA SER A 154 21.84 -7.92 1.12
C SER A 154 23.34 -7.64 1.01
N ALA A 155 23.87 -6.74 1.84
CA ALA A 155 25.29 -6.45 1.92
C ALA A 155 26.10 -7.65 2.45
N ARG A 156 25.48 -8.48 3.31
CA ARG A 156 26.01 -9.77 3.79
C ARG A 156 25.77 -10.93 2.83
N ASP A 157 25.25 -10.64 1.64
CA ASP A 157 24.82 -11.64 0.65
C ASP A 157 23.75 -12.61 1.16
N CYS A 158 22.97 -12.19 2.16
CA CYS A 158 21.85 -12.93 2.69
C CYS A 158 20.52 -12.46 2.06
N PRO A 159 19.57 -13.37 1.84
CA PRO A 159 18.18 -13.00 1.60
C PRO A 159 17.57 -12.37 2.85
N VAL A 160 16.53 -11.54 2.68
CA VAL A 160 15.74 -11.04 3.82
C VAL A 160 14.68 -12.07 4.17
N PHE A 161 14.72 -12.61 5.38
CA PHE A 161 13.77 -13.60 5.88
C PHE A 161 12.94 -13.05 7.03
N TYR A 162 11.64 -13.29 7.00
CA TYR A 162 10.73 -12.89 8.07
C TYR A 162 9.39 -13.59 7.94
N ARG A 163 8.73 -13.82 9.07
CA ARG A 163 7.54 -14.68 9.16
C ARG A 163 6.37 -13.99 9.85
N VAL A 164 5.20 -14.52 9.55
CA VAL A 164 3.93 -14.34 10.27
C VAL A 164 3.38 -15.73 10.58
N PRO A 165 2.40 -15.87 11.49
CA PRO A 165 1.85 -17.18 11.87
C PRO A 165 1.54 -18.14 10.72
N TYR A 166 0.99 -17.64 9.60
CA TYR A 166 0.56 -18.51 8.50
C TYR A 166 1.63 -18.76 7.41
N PHE A 167 2.62 -17.88 7.26
CA PHE A 167 3.59 -18.01 6.16
C PHE A 167 4.91 -17.27 6.41
N THR A 168 5.94 -17.68 5.67
CA THR A 168 7.26 -17.05 5.67
C THR A 168 7.48 -16.33 4.35
N THR A 169 8.05 -15.13 4.40
CA THR A 169 8.48 -14.38 3.21
C THR A 169 9.99 -14.41 3.10
N VAL A 170 10.45 -14.66 1.88
CA VAL A 170 11.87 -14.70 1.51
C VAL A 170 12.09 -13.71 0.36
N GLN A 171 12.92 -12.70 0.57
CA GLN A 171 13.33 -11.78 -0.48
C GLN A 171 14.73 -12.15 -0.97
N ASP A 172 14.77 -12.96 -2.01
CA ASP A 172 16.02 -13.45 -2.62
C ASP A 172 16.19 -12.86 -4.03
N TYR A 173 16.32 -11.54 -4.11
CA TYR A 173 16.44 -10.86 -5.40
C TYR A 173 17.85 -11.00 -5.96
N MET A 174 17.94 -11.67 -7.11
CA MET A 174 19.15 -11.78 -7.91
C MET A 174 19.13 -10.85 -9.11
N ILE A 175 20.30 -10.45 -9.59
CA ILE A 175 20.46 -9.70 -10.82
C ILE A 175 20.04 -10.59 -11.99
N MET A 176 19.13 -10.08 -12.83
CA MET A 176 18.63 -10.80 -14.00
C MET A 176 19.48 -10.51 -15.24
N GLU A 177 20.18 -11.54 -15.73
CA GLU A 177 21.03 -11.46 -16.91
C GLU A 177 20.27 -11.87 -18.17
N ALA A 178 20.57 -11.19 -19.28
CA ALA A 178 19.95 -11.45 -20.57
C ALA A 178 20.74 -12.54 -21.30
N ILE A 179 20.10 -13.69 -21.56
CA ILE A 179 20.63 -14.74 -22.41
C ILE A 179 19.86 -14.79 -23.73
N ASN A 180 20.56 -15.01 -24.82
CA ASN A 180 19.94 -15.13 -26.13
C ASN A 180 19.82 -16.61 -26.50
N ILE A 181 18.60 -17.06 -26.74
CA ILE A 181 18.33 -18.40 -27.26
C ILE A 181 17.75 -18.33 -28.67
N TRP A 182 18.05 -19.35 -29.46
CA TRP A 182 17.47 -19.52 -30.78
C TRP A 182 16.24 -20.41 -30.67
N VAL A 183 15.08 -19.85 -31.00
CA VAL A 183 13.80 -20.58 -31.02
C VAL A 183 13.35 -20.70 -32.46
N TYR A 184 12.85 -21.88 -32.84
CA TYR A 184 12.20 -22.05 -34.13
C TYR A 184 10.74 -21.61 -34.03
N ASP A 185 10.41 -20.52 -34.72
CA ASP A 185 9.04 -20.05 -34.85
C ASP A 185 8.35 -20.90 -35.92
N LYS A 186 7.57 -21.89 -35.46
CA LYS A 186 6.83 -22.81 -36.33
C LYS A 186 5.79 -22.09 -37.20
N LEU A 187 5.20 -21.01 -36.70
CA LEU A 187 4.16 -20.23 -37.38
C LEU A 187 4.73 -19.52 -38.60
N HIS A 188 5.94 -18.96 -38.47
CA HIS A 188 6.62 -18.22 -39.54
C HIS A 188 7.75 -19.03 -40.20
N LYS A 189 7.87 -20.33 -39.86
CA LYS A 189 8.88 -21.28 -40.34
C LYS A 189 10.33 -20.75 -40.31
N LYS A 190 10.68 -19.95 -39.31
CA LYS A 190 12.01 -19.31 -39.23
C LYS A 190 12.63 -19.38 -37.84
N ARG A 191 13.96 -19.42 -37.78
CA ARG A 191 14.69 -19.26 -36.51
C ARG A 191 14.66 -17.80 -36.08
N ARG A 192 14.25 -17.55 -34.84
CA ARG A 192 14.29 -16.23 -34.20
C ARG A 192 15.20 -16.28 -32.98
N ARG A 193 15.94 -15.21 -32.77
CA ARG A 193 16.67 -14.99 -31.51
C ARG A 193 15.71 -14.33 -30.52
N VAL A 194 15.54 -14.95 -29.37
CA VAL A 194 14.73 -14.42 -28.26
C VAL A 194 15.64 -14.19 -27.07
N THR A 195 15.46 -13.07 -26.40
CA THR A 195 16.17 -12.75 -25.16
C THR A 195 15.34 -13.25 -23.97
N LEU A 196 15.91 -14.16 -23.20
CA LEU A 196 15.37 -14.58 -21.90
C LEU A 196 16.14 -13.85 -20.79
N ARG A 197 15.46 -13.57 -19.68
CA ARG A 197 16.07 -13.04 -18.46
C ARG A 197 16.19 -14.19 -17.47
N VAL A 198 17.41 -14.54 -17.08
CA VAL A 198 17.69 -15.61 -16.11
C VAL A 198 18.39 -15.03 -14.88
N SER A 199 18.17 -15.66 -13.73
CA SER A 199 18.82 -15.26 -12.48
C SER A 199 20.31 -15.53 -12.56
N SER A 200 21.12 -14.52 -12.24
CA SER A 200 22.55 -14.71 -11.97
C SER A 200 22.78 -15.26 -10.55
N SER A 201 24.04 -15.48 -10.20
CA SER A 201 24.48 -15.75 -8.82
C SER A 201 24.72 -14.49 -8.00
N LYS A 202 24.56 -13.29 -8.59
CA LYS A 202 24.81 -12.02 -7.91
C LYS A 202 23.51 -11.45 -7.37
N ARG A 203 23.51 -11.10 -6.09
CA ARG A 203 22.37 -10.45 -5.42
C ARG A 203 22.15 -9.02 -5.90
N ASP A 204 20.88 -8.67 -6.13
CA ASP A 204 20.46 -7.30 -6.44
C ASP A 204 20.24 -6.52 -5.13
N ARG A 205 21.30 -5.86 -4.67
CA ARG A 205 21.30 -5.08 -3.42
C ARG A 205 20.29 -3.94 -3.44
N ARG A 206 20.20 -3.24 -4.57
CA ARG A 206 19.32 -2.08 -4.73
C ARG A 206 17.85 -2.52 -4.70
N LYS A 207 17.51 -3.57 -5.43
CA LYS A 207 16.14 -4.11 -5.43
C LYS A 207 15.76 -4.64 -4.05
N THR A 208 16.67 -5.36 -3.39
CA THR A 208 16.45 -5.83 -2.01
C THR A 208 16.11 -4.66 -1.10
N GLU A 209 16.99 -3.66 -1.00
CA GLU A 209 16.77 -2.48 -0.14
C GLU A 209 15.42 -1.79 -0.42
N ILE A 210 15.13 -1.47 -1.68
CA ILE A 210 13.93 -0.68 -2.04
C ILE A 210 12.65 -1.48 -1.80
N SER A 211 12.66 -2.78 -2.10
CA SER A 211 11.47 -3.64 -1.98
C SER A 211 11.20 -4.11 -0.56
N THR A 212 12.19 -4.07 0.36
CA THR A 212 12.03 -4.62 1.71
C THR A 212 10.87 -4.00 2.47
N PHE A 213 10.72 -2.66 2.45
CA PHE A 213 9.59 -2.01 3.11
C PHE A 213 8.24 -2.38 2.49
N VAL A 214 8.16 -2.37 1.16
CA VAL A 214 6.93 -2.64 0.41
C VAL A 214 6.43 -4.06 0.70
N ASN A 215 7.32 -5.03 0.62
CA ASN A 215 7.02 -6.43 0.93
C ASN A 215 6.72 -6.65 2.42
N PHE A 216 7.32 -5.86 3.32
CA PHE A 216 7.01 -5.92 4.74
C PHE A 216 5.56 -5.49 4.99
N ILE A 217 5.13 -4.36 4.41
CA ILE A 217 3.73 -3.90 4.50
C ILE A 217 2.78 -4.88 3.84
N HIS A 218 3.07 -5.36 2.63
CA HIS A 218 2.21 -6.34 1.96
C HIS A 218 2.11 -7.67 2.72
N GLN A 219 3.18 -8.13 3.38
CA GLN A 219 3.10 -9.30 4.24
C GLN A 219 2.14 -9.07 5.41
N ARG A 220 2.20 -7.89 6.05
CA ARG A 220 1.31 -7.53 7.16
C ARG A 220 -0.13 -7.41 6.70
N ASP A 221 -0.36 -6.80 5.55
CA ASP A 221 -1.69 -6.67 4.94
C ASP A 221 -2.31 -8.05 4.62
N ALA A 222 -1.54 -8.94 4.00
CA ALA A 222 -1.97 -10.31 3.75
C ALA A 222 -2.21 -11.11 5.04
N HIS A 223 -1.36 -10.93 6.06
CA HIS A 223 -1.56 -11.55 7.38
C HIS A 223 -2.88 -11.08 8.02
N ILE A 224 -3.16 -9.77 7.99
CA ILE A 224 -4.42 -9.21 8.51
C ILE A 224 -5.60 -9.80 7.75
N ALA A 225 -5.56 -9.84 6.41
CA ALA A 225 -6.63 -10.41 5.61
C ALA A 225 -6.89 -11.90 5.95
N MET A 226 -5.84 -12.70 6.10
CA MET A 226 -5.95 -14.11 6.49
C MET A 226 -6.54 -14.28 7.89
N SER A 227 -6.12 -13.48 8.87
CA SER A 227 -6.68 -13.53 10.23
C SER A 227 -8.14 -13.07 10.28
N VAL A 228 -8.53 -12.08 9.49
CA VAL A 228 -9.94 -11.66 9.39
C VAL A 228 -10.79 -12.79 8.80
N VAL A 229 -10.29 -13.46 7.75
CA VAL A 229 -10.96 -14.63 7.18
C VAL A 229 -11.10 -15.75 8.21
N GLU A 230 -10.03 -16.05 8.96
CA GLU A 230 -10.06 -17.06 10.03
C GLU A 230 -11.10 -16.72 11.12
N ASP A 231 -11.08 -15.48 11.65
CA ASP A 231 -12.03 -15.03 12.68
C ASP A 231 -13.48 -15.02 12.16
N MET A 232 -13.72 -14.68 10.88
CA MET A 232 -15.05 -14.74 10.26
C MET A 232 -15.54 -16.18 10.05
N LEU A 233 -14.66 -17.09 9.61
CA LEU A 233 -15.00 -18.50 9.46
C LEU A 233 -15.30 -19.16 10.82
N PHE A 234 -14.60 -18.75 11.88
CA PHE A 234 -14.84 -19.23 13.24
C PHE A 234 -16.28 -18.96 13.72
N ILE A 235 -16.89 -17.84 13.32
CA ILE A 235 -18.29 -17.52 13.63
C ILE A 235 -19.29 -18.08 12.60
N GLY A 236 -18.83 -18.92 11.66
CA GLY A 236 -19.67 -19.51 10.61
C GLY A 236 -20.12 -18.52 9.53
N ALA A 237 -19.45 -17.35 9.41
CA ALA A 237 -19.81 -16.34 8.42
C ALA A 237 -19.14 -16.63 7.07
N PRO A 238 -19.88 -16.61 5.94
CA PRO A 238 -19.28 -16.69 4.62
C PRO A 238 -18.45 -15.43 4.35
N ILE A 239 -17.22 -15.61 3.88
CA ILE A 239 -16.29 -14.51 3.64
C ILE A 239 -15.47 -14.79 2.38
N TYR A 240 -15.31 -13.77 1.56
CA TYR A 240 -14.35 -13.71 0.46
C TYR A 240 -13.51 -12.46 0.62
N THR A 241 -12.29 -12.47 0.11
CA THR A 241 -11.41 -11.32 0.15
C THR A 241 -10.67 -11.14 -1.18
N VAL A 242 -10.52 -9.88 -1.58
CA VAL A 242 -9.63 -9.45 -2.66
C VAL A 242 -8.69 -8.43 -2.04
N HIS A 243 -7.52 -8.88 -1.59
CA HIS A 243 -6.57 -8.08 -0.81
C HIS A 243 -7.20 -7.49 0.46
N ASP A 244 -7.36 -6.17 0.53
CA ASP A 244 -7.88 -5.40 1.65
C ASP A 244 -9.40 -5.14 1.54
N ASN A 245 -10.06 -5.72 0.54
CA ASN A 245 -11.51 -5.69 0.37
C ASN A 245 -12.16 -7.01 0.79
N PHE A 246 -13.07 -6.94 1.75
CA PHE A 246 -13.79 -8.07 2.34
C PHE A 246 -15.22 -8.12 1.85
N ILE A 247 -15.69 -9.30 1.48
CA ILE A 247 -17.01 -9.54 0.92
C ILE A 247 -17.72 -10.60 1.75
N THR A 248 -18.79 -10.21 2.43
CA THR A 248 -19.62 -11.10 3.25
C THR A 248 -21.10 -10.80 3.01
N THR A 249 -22.01 -11.50 3.66
CA THR A 249 -23.45 -11.23 3.51
C THR A 249 -23.86 -10.04 4.38
N ALA A 250 -25.02 -9.44 4.06
CA ALA A 250 -25.54 -8.30 4.83
C ALA A 250 -25.68 -8.62 6.33
N GLN A 251 -26.01 -9.87 6.67
CA GLN A 251 -26.12 -10.34 8.05
C GLN A 251 -24.80 -10.20 8.84
N TYR A 252 -23.65 -10.45 8.23
CA TYR A 252 -22.36 -10.49 8.93
C TYR A 252 -21.47 -9.26 8.68
N SER A 253 -21.87 -8.36 7.77
CA SER A 253 -21.07 -7.17 7.40
C SER A 253 -20.64 -6.28 8.57
N HIS A 254 -21.45 -6.18 9.63
CA HIS A 254 -21.11 -5.40 10.81
C HIS A 254 -19.97 -5.99 11.66
N TYR A 255 -19.65 -7.28 11.53
CA TYR A 255 -18.53 -7.91 12.23
C TYR A 255 -17.17 -7.60 11.61
N VAL A 256 -17.12 -7.42 10.28
CA VAL A 256 -15.87 -7.18 9.53
C VAL A 256 -15.02 -6.05 10.13
N PRO A 257 -15.54 -4.81 10.37
CA PRO A 257 -14.71 -3.72 10.90
C PRO A 257 -14.24 -3.99 12.34
N ILE A 258 -15.05 -4.69 13.15
CA ILE A 258 -14.72 -5.04 14.54
C ILE A 258 -13.59 -6.07 14.55
N ILE A 259 -13.72 -7.12 13.73
CA ILE A 259 -12.71 -8.17 13.59
C ILE A 259 -11.43 -7.59 13.00
N TYR A 260 -11.49 -6.80 11.93
CA TYR A 260 -10.33 -6.16 11.30
C TYR A 260 -9.50 -5.35 12.30
N SER A 261 -10.16 -4.47 13.06
CA SER A 261 -9.50 -3.66 14.09
C SER A 261 -8.94 -4.53 15.22
N GLY A 262 -9.67 -5.58 15.59
CA GLY A 262 -9.24 -6.57 16.58
C GLY A 262 -7.99 -7.33 16.15
N VAL A 263 -7.92 -7.77 14.90
CA VAL A 263 -6.76 -8.47 14.30
C VAL A 263 -5.53 -7.58 14.33
N ILE A 264 -5.64 -6.31 13.96
CA ILE A 264 -4.52 -5.37 14.04
C ILE A 264 -4.03 -5.24 15.49
N ARG A 265 -4.94 -5.13 16.46
CA ARG A 265 -4.59 -5.08 17.89
C ARG A 265 -3.92 -6.37 18.37
N LYS A 266 -4.34 -7.54 17.86
CA LYS A 266 -3.80 -8.86 18.21
C LYS A 266 -2.40 -9.12 17.64
N MET A 267 -1.90 -8.30 16.71
CA MET A 267 -0.52 -8.43 16.18
C MET A 267 0.56 -8.26 17.25
N GLY A 268 0.25 -7.66 18.40
CA GLY A 268 1.16 -7.53 19.55
C GLY A 268 1.84 -6.16 19.66
N PRO A 269 2.97 -6.05 20.35
CA PRO A 269 3.71 -4.78 20.44
C PRO A 269 4.50 -4.53 19.14
N PRO A 270 4.34 -3.36 18.47
CA PRO A 270 5.04 -3.07 17.21
C PRO A 270 6.56 -3.19 17.28
N LEU A 271 7.15 -2.74 18.39
CA LEU A 271 8.60 -2.78 18.58
C LEU A 271 9.13 -4.22 18.63
N SER A 272 8.38 -5.15 19.22
CA SER A 272 8.75 -6.56 19.24
C SER A 272 8.80 -7.14 17.83
N ILE A 273 7.84 -6.78 16.99
CA ILE A 273 7.78 -7.21 15.58
C ILE A 273 8.97 -6.66 14.80
N LEU A 274 9.30 -5.37 14.97
CA LEU A 274 10.45 -4.75 14.30
C LEU A 274 11.78 -5.34 14.76
N ASN A 275 11.90 -5.66 16.06
CA ASN A 275 13.09 -6.31 16.61
C ASN A 275 13.25 -7.73 16.09
N GLU A 276 12.17 -8.53 16.01
CA GLU A 276 12.23 -9.86 15.38
C GLU A 276 12.64 -9.73 13.91
N PHE A 277 12.02 -8.80 13.17
CA PHE A 277 12.36 -8.54 11.78
C PHE A 277 13.86 -8.21 11.59
N SER A 278 14.44 -7.41 12.48
CA SER A 278 15.87 -7.04 12.42
C SER A 278 16.84 -8.19 12.72
N ARG A 279 16.39 -9.26 13.37
CA ARG A 279 17.23 -10.42 13.75
C ARG A 279 17.23 -11.52 12.70
N VAL A 280 16.16 -11.61 11.92
CA VAL A 280 15.93 -12.68 10.93
C VAL A 280 16.30 -12.22 9.51
N ALA A 281 16.45 -10.90 9.31
CA ALA A 281 17.01 -10.29 8.11
C ALA A 281 18.55 -10.33 8.09
#